data_AF-A0A7Y7NFE4-F1
#
_entry.id   AF-A0A7Y7NFE4-F1
#
_cell.length_a   1.000
_cell.length_b   1.000
_cell.length_c   1.000
_cell.angle_alpha   90.00
_cell.angle_beta   90.00
_cell.angle_gamma   90.00
#
_symmetry.space_group_name_H-M   'P 1'
#
loop_
_entity.id
_entity.type
_entity.pdbx_description
1 polymer ?
#
loop_
_entity_poly.entity_id
_entity_poly.type
_entity_poly.pdbx_seq_one_letter_code
_entity_poly.pdbx_strand_id
1 'polypeptide(L)'
;MLTANSFERLSLIDKLTIIFEDGEELYLRHNDGFTIKLYQLNDFLCEIWYSSEANKIYKIDLIDEIQAVGLYEININFNSLLNK
;
A
#
# COMPACT_ATOMS: atom_id res chain seq x y z
N MET A 1 -0.63 -16.13 9.11
CA MET A 1 -0.39 -15.21 7.98
C MET A 1 -1.64 -14.38 7.79
N LEU A 2 -1.52 -13.05 7.83
CA LEU A 2 -2.64 -12.14 7.61
C LEU A 2 -2.94 -12.11 6.10
N THR A 3 -4.19 -12.31 5.71
CA THR A 3 -4.61 -12.26 4.29
C THR A 3 -5.25 -10.90 3.97
N ALA A 4 -5.21 -10.49 2.70
CA ALA A 4 -5.91 -9.32 2.19
C ALA A 4 -7.39 -9.27 2.65
N ASN A 5 -8.12 -10.38 2.51
CA ASN A 5 -9.53 -10.49 2.92
C ASN A 5 -9.76 -10.34 4.42
N SER A 6 -8.82 -10.79 5.26
CA SER A 6 -8.90 -10.59 6.71
C SER A 6 -8.56 -9.15 7.08
N PHE A 7 -7.56 -8.58 6.40
CA PHE A 7 -7.11 -7.21 6.58
C PHE A 7 -8.22 -6.20 6.27
N GLU A 8 -8.99 -6.37 5.18
CA GLU A 8 -10.07 -5.44 4.83
C GLU A 8 -11.11 -5.25 5.93
N ARG A 9 -11.36 -6.29 6.74
CA ARG A 9 -12.36 -6.30 7.82
C ARG A 9 -11.88 -5.64 9.12
N LEU A 10 -10.60 -5.29 9.20
CA LEU A 10 -10.03 -4.62 10.37
C LEU A 10 -10.49 -3.17 10.46
N SER A 11 -10.49 -2.64 11.69
CA SER A 11 -10.69 -1.21 11.89
C SER A 11 -9.56 -0.41 11.24
N LEU A 12 -9.81 0.87 10.95
CA LEU A 12 -8.77 1.74 10.39
C LEU A 12 -7.53 1.81 11.30
N ILE A 13 -7.73 1.83 12.62
CA ILE A 13 -6.64 1.87 13.60
C ILE A 13 -5.84 0.58 13.57
N ASP A 14 -6.49 -0.58 13.58
CA ASP A 14 -5.78 -1.87 13.55
C ASP A 14 -5.02 -2.05 12.23
N LYS A 15 -5.60 -1.61 11.10
CA LYS A 15 -4.89 -1.59 9.80
C LYS A 15 -3.61 -0.75 9.89
N LEU A 16 -3.70 0.46 10.45
CA LEU A 16 -2.53 1.34 10.60
C LEU A 16 -1.46 0.74 11.48
N THR A 17 -1.85 0.20 12.64
CA THR A 17 -0.92 -0.44 13.57
C THR A 17 -0.13 -1.54 12.85
N ILE A 18 -0.83 -2.45 12.17
CA ILE A 18 -0.17 -3.56 11.46
C ILE A 18 0.69 -3.06 10.31
N ILE A 19 0.22 -2.09 9.51
CA ILE A 19 1.04 -1.55 8.40
C ILE A 19 2.33 -0.89 8.94
N PHE A 20 2.27 -0.15 10.05
CA PHE A 20 3.45 0.51 10.60
C PHE A 20 4.38 -0.42 11.37
N GLU A 21 3.86 -1.53 11.91
CA GLU A 21 4.67 -2.53 12.62
C GLU A 21 5.31 -3.53 11.66
N ASP A 22 4.55 -4.02 10.68
CA ASP A 22 4.93 -5.16 9.84
C ASP A 22 5.07 -4.82 8.34
N GLY A 23 4.62 -3.64 7.91
CA GLY A 23 4.63 -3.23 6.50
C GLY A 23 5.93 -2.60 6.06
N GLU A 24 6.29 -2.81 4.79
CA GLU A 24 7.41 -2.15 4.12
C GLU A 24 6.89 -1.04 3.21
N GLU A 25 7.30 0.21 3.45
CA GLU A 25 6.99 1.32 2.56
C GLU A 25 7.79 1.16 1.26
N LEU A 26 7.10 1.03 0.13
CA LEU A 26 7.73 0.84 -1.18
C LEU A 26 7.86 2.16 -1.94
N TYR A 27 6.76 2.90 -2.05
CA TYR A 27 6.66 4.09 -2.90
C TYR A 27 5.72 5.14 -2.31
N LEU A 28 5.83 6.36 -2.83
CA LEU A 28 4.98 7.48 -2.47
C LEU A 28 4.62 8.27 -3.73
N ARG A 29 3.36 8.71 -3.80
CA ARG A 29 2.84 9.62 -4.83
C ARG A 29 1.98 10.71 -4.22
N HIS A 30 1.82 11.80 -4.96
CA HIS A 30 0.90 12.87 -4.62
C HIS A 30 -0.24 12.91 -5.64
N ASN A 31 -1.48 12.93 -5.17
CA ASN A 31 -2.65 13.05 -6.05
C ASN A 31 -3.78 13.77 -5.32
N ASP A 32 -4.40 14.77 -5.97
CA ASP A 32 -5.58 15.49 -5.48
C ASP A 32 -5.49 15.97 -4.02
N GLY A 33 -4.33 16.50 -3.62
CA GLY A 33 -4.10 16.98 -2.25
C GLY A 33 -3.82 15.89 -1.22
N PHE A 34 -3.73 14.62 -1.64
CA PHE A 34 -3.32 13.51 -0.81
C PHE A 34 -1.85 13.14 -1.06
N THR A 35 -1.16 12.82 0.04
CA THR A 35 0.06 12.00 0.01
C THR A 35 -0.36 10.55 0.16
N ILE A 36 -0.03 9.75 -0.84
CA ILE A 36 -0.45 8.35 -0.91
C ILE A 36 0.82 7.51 -0.86
N LYS A 37 0.88 6.62 0.14
CA LYS A 37 2.04 5.75 0.37
C LYS A 37 1.65 4.31 0.08
N LEU A 38 2.42 3.64 -0.76
CA LEU A 38 2.29 2.23 -1.05
C LEU A 38 3.11 1.43 -0.06
N TYR A 39 2.48 0.46 0.58
CA TYR A 39 3.09 -0.50 1.47
C TYR A 39 2.91 -1.91 0.94
N GLN A 40 3.95 -2.73 1.11
CA GLN A 40 3.84 -4.17 1.04
C GLN A 40 3.66 -4.74 2.45
N LEU A 41 2.61 -5.53 2.62
CA LEU A 41 2.31 -6.20 3.87
C LEU A 41 2.08 -7.68 3.58
N ASN A 42 3.00 -8.54 4.03
CA ASN A 42 3.04 -9.95 3.65
C ASN A 42 2.99 -10.14 2.11
N ASP A 43 1.92 -10.74 1.60
CA ASP A 43 1.70 -11.11 0.20
C ASP A 43 0.76 -10.17 -0.55
N PHE A 44 0.44 -8.99 -0.01
CA PHE A 44 -0.42 -8.01 -0.67
C PHE A 44 0.08 -6.57 -0.52
N LEU A 45 -0.47 -5.70 -1.38
CA LEU A 45 -0.19 -4.28 -1.39
C LEU A 45 -1.36 -3.47 -0.83
N CYS A 46 -1.04 -2.38 -0.15
CA CYS A 46 -2.03 -1.43 0.33
C CYS A 46 -1.53 0.01 0.25
N GLU A 47 -2.46 0.95 0.10
CA GLU A 47 -2.18 2.37 0.07
C GLU A 47 -2.71 3.05 1.34
N ILE A 48 -1.88 3.85 2.00
CA ILE A 48 -2.32 4.81 3.01
C ILE A 48 -2.54 6.17 2.34
N TRP A 49 -3.76 6.70 2.43
CA TRP A 49 -4.13 8.00 1.88
C TRP A 49 -4.15 9.05 2.99
N TYR A 50 -3.17 9.95 2.99
CA TYR A 50 -3.01 10.99 3.99
C TYR A 50 -3.24 12.39 3.40
N SER A 51 -4.08 13.20 4.05
CA SER A 51 -4.24 14.61 3.72
C SER A 51 -3.35 15.45 4.63
N SER A 52 -2.44 16.22 4.04
CA SER A 52 -1.59 17.16 4.77
C SER A 52 -2.38 18.36 5.28
N GLU A 53 -3.35 18.85 4.51
CA GLU A 53 -4.23 19.97 4.90
C GLU A 53 -5.06 19.65 6.13
N ALA A 54 -5.65 18.46 6.18
CA ALA A 54 -6.45 18.00 7.31
C ALA A 54 -5.62 17.35 8.43
N ASN A 55 -4.32 17.13 8.20
CA ASN A 55 -3.42 16.36 9.06
C ASN A 55 -4.03 15.02 9.49
N LYS A 56 -4.57 14.26 8.53
CA LYS A 56 -5.38 13.07 8.81
C LYS A 56 -5.24 12.00 7.74
N ILE A 57 -5.22 10.74 8.19
CA ILE A 57 -5.38 9.57 7.33
C ILE A 57 -6.85 9.42 6.98
N TYR A 58 -7.14 9.46 5.68
CA TYR A 58 -8.50 9.41 5.16
C TYR A 58 -8.98 7.97 4.99
N LYS A 59 -8.14 7.11 4.39
CA LYS A 59 -8.47 5.71 4.11
C LYS A 59 -7.21 4.87 3.92
N ILE A 60 -7.44 3.56 3.93
CA ILE A 60 -6.46 2.53 3.61
C ILE A 60 -7.13 1.55 2.67
N ASP A 61 -6.61 1.46 1.45
CA ASP A 61 -7.19 0.64 0.39
C ASP A 61 -6.20 -0.44 -0.02
N LEU A 62 -6.70 -1.64 -0.30
CA LEU A 62 -5.92 -2.64 -1.02
C LEU A 62 -5.76 -2.22 -2.48
N ILE A 63 -4.62 -2.54 -3.06
CA ILE A 63 -4.34 -2.29 -4.47
C ILE A 63 -3.73 -3.54 -5.09
N ASP A 64 -4.10 -3.86 -6.32
CA ASP A 64 -3.46 -4.95 -7.05
C ASP A 64 -2.12 -4.51 -7.66
N GLU A 65 -1.24 -5.48 -7.90
CA GLU A 65 0.10 -5.23 -8.42
C GLU A 65 0.09 -4.53 -9.78
N ILE A 66 -0.86 -4.86 -10.67
CA ILE A 66 -0.93 -4.28 -12.03
C ILE A 66 -1.29 -2.79 -11.93
N GLN A 67 -2.28 -2.45 -11.10
CA GLN A 67 -2.64 -1.07 -10.80
C GLN A 67 -1.48 -0.31 -10.16
N ALA A 68 -0.81 -0.92 -9.17
CA ALA A 68 0.33 -0.29 -8.51
C ALA A 68 1.47 0.03 -9.49
N VAL A 69 1.78 -0.88 -10.42
CA VAL A 69 2.78 -0.64 -11.48
C VAL A 69 2.41 0.56 -12.34
N GLY A 70 1.14 0.64 -12.77
CA GLY A 70 0.67 1.76 -13.58
C GLY A 70 0.69 3.10 -12.83
N LEU A 71 0.33 3.10 -11.55
CA LEU A 71 0.21 4.34 -10.76
C LEU A 71 1.55 4.89 -10.26
N TYR A 72 2.51 4.03 -9.99
CA TYR A 72 3.81 4.41 -9.42
C TYR A 72 4.95 4.29 -10.44
N GLU A 73 4.62 4.04 -11.72
CA GLU A 73 5.57 3.81 -12.82
C GLU A 73 6.68 2.83 -12.41
N ILE A 74 6.32 1.80 -11.64
CA ILE A 74 7.27 0.85 -11.07
C ILE A 74 7.87 0.08 -12.23
N ASN A 75 9.17 0.27 -12.46
CA ASN A 75 9.93 -0.56 -13.36
C ASN A 75 10.10 -1.93 -12.71
N ILE A 76 9.11 -2.82 -12.90
CA ILE A 76 9.25 -4.22 -12.51
C ILE A 76 10.35 -4.81 -13.39
N ASN A 77 11.49 -5.07 -12.76
CA ASN A 77 12.56 -5.81 -13.40
C ASN A 77 12.18 -7.29 -13.37
N PHE A 78 11.50 -7.77 -14.42
CA PHE A 78 11.07 -9.16 -14.61
C PHE A 78 12.22 -10.19 -14.59
N ASN A 79 13.47 -9.76 -14.49
CA ASN A 79 14.64 -10.64 -14.44
C ASN A 79 14.63 -11.61 -13.26
N SER A 80 13.86 -11.36 -12.20
CA SER A 80 13.71 -12.29 -11.05
C SER A 80 12.83 -13.51 -11.36
N LEU A 81 12.05 -13.50 -12.44
CA LEU A 81 11.11 -14.57 -12.79
C LEU A 81 11.67 -15.59 -13.80
N LEU A 82 12.88 -15.37 -14.31
CA LEU A 82 13.51 -16.21 -15.35
C LEU A 82 14.56 -17.20 -14.82
N ASN A 83 14.78 -17.26 -13.50
CA ASN A 83 15.63 -18.29 -12.90
C ASN A 83 14.80 -19.53 -12.54
N LYS A 84 14.52 -20.36 -13.54
CA LYS A 84 14.13 -21.77 -13.38
C LYS A 84 14.91 -22.65 -14.34
#